data_AF-A0AAW9QS04-F1
#
_entry.id   AF-A0AAW9QS04-F1
#
_cell.length_a   1.000
_cell.length_b   1.000
_cell.length_c   1.000
_cell.angle_alpha   90.00
_cell.angle_beta   90.00
_cell.angle_gamma   90.00
#
_symmetry.space_group_name_H-M   'P 1'
#
loop_
_entity.id
_entity.type
_entity.pdbx_description
1 polymer ?
#
loop_
_entity_poly.entity_id
_entity_poly.type
_entity_poly.pdbx_seq_one_letter_code
_entity_poly.pdbx_strand_id
1 'polypeptide(L)'
;MNDDRSREQFLQALQLCQSLVNFPRKPSTYPCEAIELFCEVGKSPTRLLELVSEYEAEVTQADRAVESYARGIDNWKGENCPFGMKDHCDILHFFLNVKSKRFTFFRGRNFTPQLICDFLQEWKGIDLTSLLVESPSSLLPN
;
A
#
# COMPACT_ATOMS: atom_id res chain seq x y z
N MET A 1 1.88 -9.44 22.46
CA MET A 1 0.44 -9.08 22.35
C MET A 1 0.15 -8.05 21.25
N ASN A 2 1.12 -7.27 20.75
CA ASN A 2 0.87 -6.33 19.63
C ASN A 2 1.07 -6.94 18.23
N ASP A 3 1.81 -8.05 18.14
CA ASP A 3 2.18 -8.67 16.86
C ASP A 3 1.01 -9.40 16.18
N ASP A 4 0.13 -10.02 16.97
CA ASP A 4 -1.06 -10.72 16.45
C ASP A 4 -2.06 -9.72 15.86
N ARG A 5 -2.28 -8.58 16.53
CA ARG A 5 -3.15 -7.52 16.02
C ARG A 5 -2.64 -6.92 14.71
N SER A 6 -1.33 -6.63 14.64
CA SER A 6 -0.72 -6.08 13.42
C SER A 6 -0.84 -7.07 12.24
N ARG A 7 -0.67 -8.37 12.52
CA ARG A 7 -0.85 -9.44 11.55
C ARG A 7 -2.29 -9.54 11.06
N GLU A 8 -3.27 -9.52 11.98
CA GLU A 8 -4.70 -9.54 11.64
C GLU A 8 -5.09 -8.35 10.76
N GLN A 9 -4.66 -7.14 11.14
CA GLN A 9 -4.91 -5.92 10.36
C GLN A 9 -4.28 -6.00 8.96
N PHE A 10 -3.05 -6.52 8.87
CA PHE A 10 -2.37 -6.71 7.60
C PHE A 10 -3.11 -7.70 6.68
N LEU A 11 -3.49 -8.87 7.21
CA LEU A 11 -4.25 -9.87 6.46
C LEU A 11 -5.63 -9.34 6.03
N GLN A 12 -6.30 -8.59 6.89
CA GLN A 12 -7.56 -7.93 6.56
C GLN A 12 -7.39 -6.91 5.44
N ALA A 13 -6.31 -6.11 5.46
CA ALA A 13 -5.99 -5.17 4.39
C ALA A 13 -5.76 -5.89 3.05
N LEU A 14 -5.03 -7.01 3.05
CA LEU A 14 -4.83 -7.84 1.86
C LEU A 14 -6.15 -8.41 1.33
N GLN A 15 -7.03 -8.89 2.21
CA GLN A 15 -8.32 -9.42 1.83
C GLN A 15 -9.21 -8.36 1.17
N LEU A 16 -9.21 -7.12 1.68
CA LEU A 16 -9.91 -5.99 1.08
C LEU A 16 -9.36 -5.68 -0.33
N CYS A 17 -8.03 -5.65 -0.48
CA CYS A 17 -7.38 -5.45 -1.78
C CYS A 17 -7.76 -6.54 -2.79
N GLN A 18 -7.71 -7.82 -2.38
CA GLN A 18 -8.08 -8.94 -3.23
C GLN A 18 -9.55 -8.90 -3.63
N SER A 19 -10.44 -8.41 -2.75
CA SER A 19 -11.88 -8.29 -3.01
C SER A 19 -12.22 -7.24 -4.08
N LEU A 20 -11.28 -6.36 -4.46
CA LEU A 20 -11.48 -5.36 -5.52
C LEU A 20 -11.80 -5.97 -6.88
N VAL A 21 -11.43 -7.24 -7.12
CA VAL A 21 -11.81 -7.99 -8.32
C VAL A 21 -13.32 -8.07 -8.53
N ASN A 22 -14.11 -7.94 -7.46
CA ASN A 22 -15.58 -7.95 -7.50
C ASN A 22 -16.20 -6.59 -7.84
N PHE A 23 -15.40 -5.53 -7.97
CA PHE A 23 -15.85 -4.17 -8.24
C PHE A 23 -15.31 -3.61 -9.57
N PRO A 24 -15.39 -4.35 -10.70
CA PRO A 24 -14.86 -3.85 -11.95
C PRO A 24 -15.57 -2.53 -12.34
N ARG A 25 -14.79 -1.45 -12.48
CA ARG A 25 -15.25 -0.12 -12.93
C ARG A 25 -16.29 0.54 -12.02
N LYS A 26 -16.38 0.15 -10.74
CA LYS A 26 -17.26 0.75 -9.75
C LYS A 26 -16.46 1.31 -8.57
N PRO A 27 -16.91 2.41 -7.94
CA PRO A 27 -16.21 2.90 -6.76
C PRO A 27 -16.39 1.89 -5.62
N SER A 28 -15.39 1.78 -4.75
CA SER A 28 -15.47 0.98 -3.54
C SER A 28 -14.81 1.74 -2.40
N THR A 29 -15.27 1.51 -1.16
CA THR A 29 -14.62 2.02 0.05
C THR A 29 -13.38 1.21 0.42
N TYR A 30 -13.26 -0.01 -0.11
CA TYR A 30 -12.21 -0.98 0.23
C TYR A 30 -10.80 -0.44 0.06
N PRO A 31 -10.47 0.38 -0.97
CA PRO A 31 -9.13 0.93 -1.07
C PRO A 31 -8.78 1.82 0.13
N CYS A 32 -9.69 2.70 0.56
CA CYS A 32 -9.44 3.57 1.71
C CYS A 32 -9.36 2.75 3.00
N GLU A 33 -10.28 1.82 3.22
CA GLU A 33 -10.27 0.94 4.41
C GLU A 33 -8.97 0.12 4.51
N ALA A 34 -8.48 -0.42 3.39
CA ALA A 34 -7.22 -1.15 3.34
C ALA A 34 -6.02 -0.23 3.65
N ILE A 35 -6.01 1.01 3.13
CA ILE A 35 -4.98 2.01 3.46
C ILE A 35 -4.98 2.29 4.96
N GLU A 36 -6.14 2.46 5.59
CA GLU A 36 -6.22 2.72 7.03
C GLU A 36 -5.62 1.57 7.86
N LEU A 37 -5.92 0.32 7.48
CA LEU A 37 -5.33 -0.85 8.13
C LEU A 37 -3.82 -0.92 7.91
N PHE A 38 -3.34 -0.68 6.69
CA PHE A 38 -1.89 -0.60 6.43
C PHE A 38 -1.21 0.53 7.18
N CYS A 39 -1.88 1.66 7.39
CA CYS A 39 -1.38 2.76 8.22
C CYS A 39 -1.23 2.31 9.68
N GLU A 40 -2.21 1.61 10.24
CA GLU A 40 -2.10 1.08 11.60
C GLU A 40 -0.90 0.14 11.77
N VAL A 41 -0.63 -0.72 10.78
CA VAL A 41 0.56 -1.58 10.74
C VAL A 41 1.83 -0.75 10.53
N GLY A 42 1.78 0.25 9.66
CA GLY A 42 2.87 1.14 9.27
C GLY A 42 3.39 2.04 10.39
N LYS A 43 2.68 2.17 11.51
CA LYS A 43 3.22 2.75 12.76
C LYS A 43 4.49 2.05 13.23
N SER A 44 4.71 0.80 12.80
CA SER A 44 5.99 0.10 12.92
C SER A 44 6.50 -0.29 11.52
N PRO A 45 7.37 0.54 10.90
CA PRO A 45 7.88 0.28 9.55
C PRO A 45 8.57 -1.08 9.41
N THR A 46 9.35 -1.50 10.41
CA THR A 46 10.00 -2.82 10.44
C THR A 46 8.97 -3.95 10.43
N ARG A 47 7.90 -3.82 11.23
CA ARG A 47 6.85 -4.86 11.29
C ARG A 47 6.09 -4.96 9.99
N LEU A 48 5.82 -3.84 9.33
CA LEU A 48 5.24 -3.81 7.99
C LEU A 48 6.11 -4.58 6.99
N LEU A 49 7.43 -4.34 6.97
CA LEU A 49 8.35 -5.06 6.09
C LEU A 49 8.40 -6.57 6.36
N GLU A 50 8.42 -6.97 7.63
CA GLU A 50 8.38 -8.38 8.02
C GLU A 50 7.12 -9.07 7.48
N LEU A 51 5.94 -8.46 7.68
CA LEU A 51 4.67 -9.01 7.23
C LEU A 51 4.57 -9.07 5.70
N VAL A 52 5.05 -8.03 5.00
CA VAL A 52 5.16 -8.06 3.53
C VAL A 52 6.05 -9.21 3.05
N SER A 53 7.12 -9.53 3.80
CA SER A 53 7.98 -10.67 3.48
C SER A 53 7.37 -12.02 3.85
N GLU A 54 6.64 -12.10 4.97
CA GLU A 54 6.02 -13.33 5.46
C GLU A 54 4.87 -13.79 4.54
N TYR A 55 4.10 -12.84 4.00
CA TYR A 55 2.91 -13.09 3.17
C TYR A 55 3.12 -12.67 1.71
N GLU A 56 4.32 -12.91 1.17
CA GLU A 56 4.72 -12.44 -0.17
C GLU A 56 3.77 -12.91 -1.29
N ALA A 57 3.22 -14.13 -1.15
CA ALA A 57 2.27 -14.68 -2.12
C ALA A 57 0.93 -13.92 -2.09
N GLU A 58 0.39 -13.65 -0.91
CA GLU A 58 -0.86 -12.93 -0.70
C GLU A 58 -0.74 -11.45 -1.06
N VAL A 59 0.41 -10.85 -0.77
CA VAL A 59 0.78 -9.50 -1.24
C VAL A 59 0.78 -9.44 -2.76
N THR A 60 1.41 -10.41 -3.43
CA THR A 60 1.42 -10.49 -4.90
C THR A 60 0.01 -10.62 -5.48
N GLN A 61 -0.87 -11.38 -4.83
CA GLN A 61 -2.27 -11.52 -5.27
C GLN A 61 -3.07 -10.24 -5.06
N ALA A 62 -2.90 -9.59 -3.89
CA ALA A 62 -3.51 -8.30 -3.59
C ALA A 62 -3.07 -7.22 -4.59
N ASP A 63 -1.79 -7.18 -4.94
CA ASP A 63 -1.23 -6.19 -5.86
C ASP A 63 -1.81 -6.34 -7.28
N ARG A 64 -1.91 -7.58 -7.78
CA ARG A 64 -2.58 -7.86 -9.05
C ARG A 64 -4.05 -7.45 -9.07
N ALA A 65 -4.76 -7.63 -7.95
CA ALA A 65 -6.14 -7.21 -7.83
C ALA A 65 -6.26 -5.68 -7.86
N VAL A 66 -5.38 -4.96 -7.15
CA VAL A 66 -5.28 -3.49 -7.15
C VAL A 66 -4.96 -2.98 -8.55
N GLU A 67 -3.96 -3.54 -9.24
CA GLU A 67 -3.62 -3.16 -10.62
C GLU A 67 -4.81 -3.33 -11.57
N SER A 68 -5.49 -4.47 -11.49
CA SER A 68 -6.65 -4.76 -12.34
C SER A 68 -7.78 -3.76 -12.09
N TYR A 69 -8.06 -3.46 -10.83
CA TYR A 69 -9.05 -2.47 -10.43
C TYR A 69 -8.66 -1.06 -10.91
N ALA A 70 -7.42 -0.64 -10.70
CA ALA A 70 -6.88 0.67 -11.08
C ALA A 70 -6.97 0.95 -12.59
N ARG A 71 -6.78 -0.09 -13.42
CA ARG A 71 -6.93 -0.01 -14.89
C ARG A 71 -8.38 0.17 -15.33
N GLY A 72 -9.34 -0.37 -14.57
CA GLY A 72 -10.76 -0.34 -14.91
C GLY A 72 -11.52 0.85 -14.34
N ILE A 73 -11.05 1.46 -13.26
CA ILE A 73 -11.77 2.52 -12.54
C ILE A 73 -11.41 3.91 -13.07
N ASP A 74 -12.40 4.80 -13.10
CA ASP A 74 -12.17 6.24 -13.28
C ASP A 74 -11.68 6.88 -11.97
N ASN A 75 -11.05 8.06 -12.04
CA ASN A 75 -10.56 8.74 -10.84
C ASN A 75 -11.66 9.47 -10.07
N TRP A 76 -12.74 8.76 -9.71
CA TRP A 76 -13.82 9.30 -8.89
C TRP A 76 -13.35 9.55 -7.46
N LYS A 77 -13.82 10.63 -6.84
CA LYS A 77 -13.58 10.87 -5.41
C LYS A 77 -14.21 9.76 -4.59
N GLY A 78 -13.46 9.19 -3.66
CA GLY A 78 -14.02 8.28 -2.66
C GLY A 78 -14.85 9.03 -1.63
N GLU A 79 -15.84 8.35 -1.05
CA GLU A 79 -16.47 8.83 0.18
C GLU A 79 -15.46 8.65 1.34
N ASN A 80 -15.33 9.67 2.20
CA ASN A 80 -14.54 9.66 3.44
C ASN A 80 -13.01 9.51 3.31
N CYS A 81 -12.45 9.66 2.11
CA CYS A 81 -11.00 9.65 1.90
C CYS A 81 -10.56 10.88 1.07
N PRO A 82 -9.40 11.49 1.34
CA PRO A 82 -9.01 12.76 0.72
C PRO A 82 -8.72 12.71 -0.79
N PHE A 83 -8.78 11.54 -1.46
CA PHE A 83 -8.40 11.38 -2.86
C PHE A 83 -9.38 10.62 -3.76
N GLY A 84 -9.03 10.60 -5.05
CA GLY A 84 -9.69 9.78 -6.04
C GLY A 84 -9.25 8.32 -5.96
N MET A 85 -10.08 7.43 -6.52
CA MET A 85 -9.84 5.98 -6.46
C MET A 85 -8.49 5.54 -7.05
N LYS A 86 -7.94 6.26 -8.05
CA LYS A 86 -6.62 5.92 -8.58
C LYS A 86 -5.49 6.30 -7.64
N ASP A 87 -5.63 7.42 -6.94
CA ASP A 87 -4.66 7.82 -5.92
C ASP A 87 -4.63 6.80 -4.77
N HIS A 88 -5.79 6.26 -4.38
CA HIS A 88 -5.84 5.16 -3.40
C HIS A 88 -5.13 3.90 -3.93
N CYS A 89 -5.29 3.57 -5.21
CA CYS A 89 -4.57 2.44 -5.81
C CYS A 89 -3.06 2.67 -5.82
N ASP A 90 -2.59 3.90 -6.07
CA ASP A 90 -1.18 4.27 -6.00
C ASP A 90 -0.60 4.07 -4.58
N ILE A 91 -1.35 4.48 -3.55
CA ILE A 91 -0.96 4.28 -2.14
C ILE A 91 -0.95 2.79 -1.77
N LEU A 92 -1.95 2.02 -2.19
CA LEU A 92 -1.99 0.57 -1.95
C LEU A 92 -0.83 -0.15 -2.63
N HIS A 93 -0.57 0.18 -3.90
CA HIS A 93 0.54 -0.39 -4.65
C HIS A 93 1.88 -0.08 -3.97
N PHE A 94 2.03 1.11 -3.39
CA PHE A 94 3.19 1.45 -2.56
C PHE A 94 3.35 0.51 -1.36
N PHE A 95 2.30 0.30 -0.54
CA PHE A 95 2.38 -0.59 0.62
C PHE A 95 2.74 -2.03 0.21
N LEU A 96 2.13 -2.52 -0.87
CA LEU A 96 2.32 -3.89 -1.37
C LEU A 96 3.72 -4.10 -1.98
N ASN A 97 4.31 -3.05 -2.56
CA ASN A 97 5.63 -3.12 -3.20
C ASN A 97 6.76 -2.48 -2.38
N VAL A 98 6.52 -2.14 -1.11
CA VAL A 98 7.54 -1.49 -0.27
C VAL A 98 8.76 -2.38 -0.06
N LYS A 99 8.65 -3.72 -0.09
CA LYS A 99 9.80 -4.63 -0.05
C LYS A 99 10.56 -4.65 -1.38
N SER A 100 9.84 -4.75 -2.50
CA SER A 100 10.43 -4.92 -3.84
C SER A 100 11.00 -3.63 -4.42
N LYS A 101 10.55 -2.47 -3.91
CA LYS A 101 10.84 -1.12 -4.42
C LYS A 101 10.41 -0.91 -5.88
N ARG A 102 9.56 -1.79 -6.41
CA ARG A 102 9.03 -1.71 -7.77
C ARG A 102 7.73 -0.92 -7.73
N PHE A 103 7.84 0.39 -7.78
CA PHE A 103 6.69 1.27 -7.77
C PHE A 103 6.29 1.65 -9.19
N THR A 104 5.04 1.37 -9.54
CA THR A 104 4.38 1.92 -10.72
C THR A 104 3.13 2.68 -10.30
N PHE A 105 2.87 3.82 -10.94
CA PHE A 105 1.74 4.66 -10.56
C PHE A 105 0.75 4.80 -11.71
N PHE A 106 -0.54 4.68 -11.38
CA PHE A 106 -1.66 4.69 -12.29
C PHE A 106 -2.13 6.12 -12.61
N ARG A 107 -1.70 7.13 -11.85
CA ARG A 107 -2.01 8.55 -12.09
C ARG A 107 -0.76 9.44 -12.16
N GLY A 108 -0.58 10.09 -13.32
CA GLY A 108 0.29 11.26 -13.49
C GLY A 108 1.79 10.96 -13.38
N ARG A 109 2.63 11.86 -13.91
CA ARG A 109 4.10 11.68 -13.89
C ARG A 109 4.76 12.09 -12.58
N ASN A 110 3.98 12.59 -11.61
CA ASN A 110 4.49 13.25 -10.42
C ASN A 110 4.22 12.48 -9.12
N PHE A 111 3.52 11.34 -9.18
CA PHE A 111 3.40 10.47 -8.02
C PHE A 111 4.73 9.75 -7.79
N THR A 112 5.24 9.83 -6.55
CA THR A 112 6.49 9.22 -6.14
C THR A 112 6.29 8.54 -4.79
N PRO A 113 7.12 7.54 -4.44
CA PRO A 113 7.07 6.94 -3.10
C PRO A 113 7.29 7.97 -1.98
N GLN A 114 8.12 8.99 -2.24
CA GLN A 114 8.35 10.09 -1.30
C GLN A 114 7.07 10.89 -1.06
N LEU A 115 6.35 11.27 -2.13
CA LEU A 115 5.09 11.99 -2.01
C LEU A 115 4.05 11.22 -1.19
N ILE A 116 4.02 9.89 -1.33
CA ILE A 116 3.15 9.02 -0.52
C ILE A 116 3.57 9.06 0.95
N CYS A 117 4.87 8.98 1.26
CA CYS A 117 5.37 9.07 2.63
C CYS A 117 5.02 10.43 3.28
N ASP A 118 5.29 11.53 2.57
CA ASP A 118 4.97 12.89 3.03
C ASP A 118 3.46 13.01 3.30
N PHE A 119 2.64 12.48 2.40
CA PHE A 119 1.19 12.45 2.57
C PHE A 119 0.75 11.65 3.81
N LEU A 120 1.26 10.43 3.99
CA LEU A 120 0.90 9.59 5.14
C LEU A 120 1.33 10.22 6.46
N GLN A 121 2.44 10.95 6.45
CA GLN A 121 2.89 11.72 7.59
C GLN A 121 1.93 12.87 7.90
N GLU A 122 1.49 13.64 6.91
CA GLU A 122 0.52 14.72 7.10
C GLU A 122 -0.86 14.22 7.55
N TRP A 123 -1.34 13.11 6.97
CA TRP A 123 -2.70 12.61 7.22
C TRP A 123 -2.83 11.77 8.49
N LYS A 124 -1.88 10.84 8.71
CA LYS A 124 -1.95 9.85 9.79
C LYS A 124 -0.80 9.96 10.80
N GLY A 125 0.16 10.86 10.58
CA GLY A 125 1.33 11.01 11.45
C GLY A 125 2.33 9.85 11.33
N ILE A 126 2.34 9.13 10.19
CA ILE A 126 3.19 7.96 9.97
C ILE A 126 4.28 8.28 8.97
N ASP A 127 5.54 8.10 9.40
CA ASP A 127 6.70 8.29 8.53
C ASP A 127 7.24 6.93 8.06
N LEU A 128 7.06 6.66 6.77
CA LEU A 128 7.57 5.47 6.09
C LEU A 128 8.81 5.76 5.23
N THR A 129 9.37 6.98 5.30
CA THR A 129 10.54 7.38 4.50
C THR A 129 11.74 6.48 4.77
N SER A 130 11.89 6.02 6.02
CA SER A 130 12.93 5.05 6.41
C SER A 130 12.89 3.76 5.60
N LEU A 131 11.71 3.38 5.10
CA LEU A 131 11.58 2.21 4.24
C LEU A 131 12.20 2.46 2.89
N LEU A 132 12.19 3.68 2.35
CA LEU A 132 12.66 4.00 1.00
C LEU A 132 14.18 3.89 0.83
N VAL A 133 14.93 3.93 1.92
CA VAL A 133 16.39 3.85 1.89
C VAL A 133 16.81 2.45 1.45
N GLU A 134 17.69 2.35 0.46
CA GLU A 134 18.31 1.08 0.11
C GLU A 134 19.15 0.59 1.29
N SER A 135 18.91 -0.63 1.76
CA SER A 135 19.86 -1.30 2.65
C SER A 135 21.23 -1.33 1.97
N PRO A 136 22.32 -0.92 2.64
CA PRO A 136 23.66 -0.99 2.08
C PRO A 136 24.10 -2.46 1.99
N SER A 137 23.64 -3.16 0.97
CA SER A 137 23.93 -4.57 0.72
C SER A 137 24.62 -4.76 -0.63
N SER A 138 25.65 -3.95 -0.90
CA SER A 138 26.53 -4.12 -2.06
C SER A 138 27.93 -3.50 -1.88
N LEU A 139 28.42 -3.41 -0.63
CA LEU A 139 29.83 -3.11 -0.35
C LEU A 139 30.46 -4.25 0.46
N LEU A 140 30.60 -5.42 -0.19
CA LEU A 140 31.67 -6.35 0.16
C LEU A 140 32.66 -6.34 -1.00
N PRO A 141 33.88 -5.82 -0.81
CA PRO A 141 34.94 -6.03 -1.77
C PRO A 141 35.34 -7.50 -1.74
N ASN A 142 35.29 -8.16 -2.90
CA ASN A 142 36.08 -9.36 -3.14
C ASN A 142 37.57 -8.99 -3.20
#